data_AF-A0A9X3C9K8-F1
#
_entry.id   AF-A0A9X3C9K8-F1
#
_cell.length_a   1.000
_cell.length_b   1.000
_cell.length_c   1.000
_cell.angle_alpha   90.00
_cell.angle_beta   90.00
_cell.angle_gamma   90.00
#
_symmetry.space_group_name_H-M   'P 1'
#
loop_
_entity.id
_entity.type
_entity.pdbx_description
1 polymer ?
#
loop_
_entity_poly.entity_id
_entity_poly.type
_entity_poly.pdbx_seq_one_letter_code
_entity_poly.pdbx_strand_id
1 'polypeptide(L)'
;METYDLYIINAINTLDQNSLDIYEIKQEKLSNNSFLESKLDLKKAKELKNVLSKKNISSLIVPIEYKEPKIDYFEARKIAEEEYIMVKNKEIKRYGDLKDAPNNPMWYTFIADDYKLQEEGYVPGYWGCSIDKITGRIVDKKEIIYYQFL
;
A
#
# COMPACT_ATOMS: atom_id res chain seq x y z
N MET A 1 14.16 -4.62 21.05
CA MET A 1 13.70 -5.79 20.27
C MET A 1 12.55 -5.31 19.43
N GLU A 2 12.63 -5.42 18.11
CA GLU A 2 11.53 -5.02 17.22
C GLU A 2 10.30 -5.87 17.50
N THR A 3 9.12 -5.24 17.41
CA THR A 3 7.84 -5.90 17.66
C THR A 3 6.95 -5.73 16.43
N TYR A 4 6.23 -6.80 16.14
CA TYR A 4 5.43 -6.97 14.96
C TYR A 4 4.00 -7.31 15.33
N ASP A 5 3.08 -7.01 14.43
CA ASP A 5 1.71 -7.48 14.48
C ASP A 5 1.33 -8.05 13.12
N LEU A 6 0.17 -8.69 13.03
CA LEU A 6 -0.39 -9.10 11.75
C LEU A 6 -1.53 -8.18 11.35
N TYR A 7 -1.49 -7.75 10.10
CA TYR A 7 -2.56 -7.01 9.44
C TYR A 7 -3.33 -7.95 8.52
N ILE A 8 -4.62 -8.14 8.80
CA ILE A 8 -5.51 -8.96 7.97
C ILE A 8 -5.85 -8.21 6.69
N ILE A 9 -5.53 -8.82 5.55
CA ILE A 9 -5.96 -8.29 4.25
C ILE A 9 -7.40 -8.80 4.04
N ASN A 10 -8.40 -7.96 4.32
CA ASN A 10 -9.77 -8.26 3.93
C ASN A 10 -9.82 -8.40 2.40
N ALA A 11 -10.16 -9.58 1.92
CA ALA A 11 -10.37 -9.84 0.50
C ALA A 11 -11.66 -9.15 0.03
N ILE A 12 -11.64 -7.83 -0.15
CA ILE A 12 -12.67 -7.12 -0.93
C ILE A 12 -12.24 -7.17 -2.40
N ASN A 13 -12.16 -8.40 -2.93
CA ASN A 13 -12.14 -8.67 -4.37
C ASN A 13 -13.60 -8.87 -4.82
N THR A 14 -14.32 -7.78 -4.98
CA THR A 14 -15.34 -7.60 -6.01
C THR A 14 -15.49 -6.10 -6.21
N LEU A 15 -14.69 -5.58 -7.14
CA LEU A 15 -14.86 -4.25 -7.72
C LEU A 15 -16.22 -4.23 -8.43
N ASP A 16 -17.20 -3.52 -7.87
CA ASP A 16 -18.14 -2.77 -8.69
C ASP A 16 -17.89 -1.29 -8.39
N GLN A 17 -17.47 -0.58 -9.43
CA GLN A 17 -16.64 0.62 -9.37
C GLN A 17 -17.43 1.88 -9.80
N ASN A 18 -18.75 1.91 -9.58
CA ASN A 18 -19.64 2.88 -10.21
C ASN A 18 -20.30 3.91 -9.27
N SER A 19 -19.58 4.41 -8.26
CA SER A 19 -20.00 5.68 -7.63
C SER A 19 -18.83 6.44 -7.03
N LEU A 20 -18.66 7.66 -7.53
CA LEU A 20 -17.65 8.65 -7.12
C LEU A 20 -17.79 9.12 -5.65
N ASP A 21 -18.84 8.74 -4.95
CA ASP A 21 -19.12 9.17 -3.57
C ASP A 21 -18.69 8.17 -2.47
N ILE A 22 -18.08 7.04 -2.83
CA ILE A 22 -17.66 6.00 -1.85
C ILE A 22 -16.18 6.18 -1.39
N TYR A 23 -15.39 7.02 -2.07
CA TYR A 23 -13.95 7.13 -1.79
C TYR A 23 -13.62 7.81 -0.45
N GLU A 24 -14.37 8.85 -0.06
CA GLU A 24 -14.14 9.55 1.21
C GLU A 24 -14.57 8.72 2.43
N ILE A 25 -15.65 7.93 2.32
CA ILE A 25 -16.18 7.16 3.45
C ILE A 25 -15.47 5.80 3.63
N LYS A 26 -14.83 5.24 2.59
CA LYS A 26 -14.10 3.97 2.71
C LYS A 26 -12.69 4.11 3.29
N GLN A 27 -11.99 5.22 3.07
CA GLN A 27 -10.66 5.39 3.66
C GLN A 27 -10.75 5.53 5.19
N GLU A 28 -11.72 6.28 5.71
CA GLU A 28 -11.96 6.42 7.16
C GLU A 28 -12.48 5.14 7.85
N LYS A 29 -13.11 4.21 7.11
CA LYS A 29 -13.55 2.91 7.67
C LYS A 29 -12.55 1.77 7.49
N LEU A 30 -11.55 1.90 6.62
CA LEU A 30 -10.43 0.96 6.50
C LEU A 30 -9.27 1.33 7.43
N SER A 31 -9.27 2.53 8.00
CA SER A 31 -8.52 2.89 9.20
C SER A 31 -9.26 2.38 10.44
N ASN A 32 -8.88 1.21 10.95
CA ASN A 32 -8.36 1.07 12.33
C ASN A 32 -8.34 -0.34 12.95
N ASN A 33 -9.00 -1.38 12.41
CA ASN A 33 -9.03 -2.69 13.12
C ASN A 33 -8.78 -3.93 12.25
N SER A 34 -7.80 -3.87 11.35
CA SER A 34 -7.27 -5.10 10.70
C SER A 34 -6.01 -5.64 11.38
N PHE A 35 -5.45 -4.92 12.35
CA PHE A 35 -4.37 -5.43 13.21
C PHE A 35 -4.92 -6.39 14.26
N LEU A 36 -4.14 -7.43 14.61
CA LEU A 36 -4.54 -8.45 15.59
C LEU A 36 -4.19 -8.11 17.04
N GLU A 37 -3.57 -6.96 17.31
CA GLU A 37 -3.15 -6.53 18.65
C GLU A 37 -2.20 -7.51 19.36
N SER A 38 -1.41 -8.28 18.59
CA SER A 38 -0.70 -9.46 19.11
C SER A 38 0.69 -9.18 19.70
N LYS A 39 1.34 -8.04 19.38
CA LYS A 39 2.67 -7.62 19.89
C LYS A 39 3.69 -8.77 19.96
N LEU A 40 4.12 -9.25 18.80
CA LEU A 40 4.95 -10.45 18.63
C LEU A 40 6.38 -10.13 18.25
N ASP A 41 7.32 -11.02 18.59
CA ASP A 41 8.60 -11.07 17.89
C ASP A 41 8.43 -11.65 16.47
N LEU A 42 9.43 -11.49 15.61
CA LEU A 42 9.35 -11.92 14.21
C LEU A 42 9.10 -13.43 14.05
N LYS A 43 9.67 -14.26 14.93
CA LYS A 43 9.50 -15.72 14.85
C LYS A 43 8.04 -16.09 15.09
N LYS A 44 7.43 -15.57 16.16
CA LYS A 44 6.02 -15.78 16.49
C LYS A 44 5.08 -15.18 15.44
N ALA A 45 5.43 -14.02 14.87
CA ALA A 45 4.64 -13.42 13.79
C ALA A 45 4.60 -14.33 12.55
N LYS A 46 5.73 -14.94 12.16
CA LYS A 46 5.80 -15.92 11.07
C LYS A 46 5.01 -17.19 11.37
N GLU A 47 5.10 -17.70 12.60
CA GLU A 47 4.30 -18.85 13.04
C GLU A 47 2.80 -18.56 12.95
N LEU A 48 2.35 -17.39 13.41
CA LEU A 48 0.94 -16.99 13.33
C LEU A 48 0.48 -16.77 11.88
N LYS A 49 1.29 -16.13 11.03
CA LYS A 49 0.99 -15.97 9.58
C LYS A 49 0.77 -17.32 8.91
N ASN A 50 1.59 -18.32 9.25
CA ASN A 50 1.43 -19.69 8.77
C ASN A 50 0.16 -20.40 9.28
N VAL A 51 -0.27 -20.11 10.51
CA VAL A 51 -1.56 -20.62 11.04
C VAL A 51 -2.74 -19.98 10.32
N LEU A 52 -2.68 -18.68 10.04
CA LEU A 52 -3.72 -17.95 9.31
C LEU A 52 -3.82 -18.39 7.84
N SER A 53 -2.68 -18.58 7.17
CA SER A 53 -2.66 -19.04 5.76
C SER A 53 -3.28 -20.43 5.60
N LYS A 54 -3.03 -21.36 6.55
CA LYS A 54 -3.69 -22.67 6.61
C LYS A 54 -5.22 -22.59 6.77
N LYS A 55 -5.73 -21.44 7.25
CA LYS A 55 -7.16 -21.14 7.37
C LYS A 55 -7.68 -20.26 6.23
N ASN A 56 -6.91 -20.07 5.15
CA ASN A 56 -7.21 -19.18 4.03
C ASN A 56 -7.43 -17.71 4.43
N ILE A 57 -6.76 -17.26 5.49
CA ILE A 57 -6.77 -15.86 5.93
C ILE A 57 -5.48 -15.19 5.44
N SER A 58 -5.62 -14.21 4.56
CA SER A 58 -4.50 -13.40 4.06
C SER A 58 -4.07 -12.38 5.10
N SER A 59 -2.76 -12.32 5.37
CA SER A 59 -2.20 -11.39 6.36
C SER A 59 -0.78 -10.94 6.01
N LEU A 60 -0.43 -9.72 6.42
CA LEU A 60 0.92 -9.17 6.37
C LEU A 60 1.53 -9.14 7.78
N ILE A 61 2.83 -9.38 7.88
CA ILE A 61 3.60 -9.09 9.09
C ILE A 61 4.02 -7.62 8.98
N VAL A 62 3.70 -6.83 10.00
CA VAL A 62 3.89 -5.38 9.97
C VAL A 62 4.56 -4.94 11.27
N PRO A 63 5.63 -4.12 11.23
CA PRO A 63 6.20 -3.53 12.44
C PRO A 63 5.15 -2.69 13.18
N ILE A 64 5.11 -2.79 14.52
CA ILE A 64 4.02 -2.19 15.30
C ILE A 64 3.93 -0.67 15.17
N GLU A 65 5.04 0.00 14.87
CA GLU A 65 5.08 1.45 14.68
C GLU A 65 4.15 1.92 13.56
N TYR A 66 3.86 1.09 12.57
CA TYR A 66 2.91 1.42 11.49
C TYR A 66 1.44 1.44 11.92
N LYS A 67 1.13 1.06 13.17
CA LYS A 67 -0.20 1.31 13.74
C LYS A 67 -0.47 2.80 13.94
N GLU A 68 0.58 3.58 14.16
CA GLU A 68 0.52 5.02 14.37
C GLU A 68 1.36 5.71 13.29
N PRO A 69 0.79 5.98 12.10
CA PRO A 69 1.46 6.72 11.05
C PRO A 69 2.02 8.05 11.59
N LYS A 70 3.26 8.38 11.22
CA LYS A 70 3.90 9.65 11.60
C LYS A 70 3.66 10.77 10.61
N ILE A 71 3.26 10.41 9.40
CA ILE A 71 2.80 11.35 8.38
C ILE A 71 1.35 11.02 8.05
N ASP A 72 0.61 12.06 7.67
CA ASP A 72 -0.75 11.88 7.19
C ASP A 72 -0.80 11.60 5.68
N TYR A 73 -2.01 11.33 5.20
CA TYR A 73 -2.27 11.07 3.79
C TYR A 73 -1.95 12.28 2.90
N PHE A 74 -2.24 13.51 3.34
CA PHE A 74 -2.05 14.72 2.55
C PHE A 74 -0.57 15.03 2.35
N GLU A 75 0.24 14.85 3.39
CA GLU A 75 1.70 14.93 3.31
C GLU A 75 2.25 13.92 2.30
N ALA A 76 1.81 12.67 2.38
CA ALA A 76 2.22 11.62 1.44
C ALA A 76 1.77 11.90 0.00
N ARG A 77 0.54 12.39 -0.19
CA ARG A 77 0.00 12.75 -1.51
C ARG A 77 0.82 13.87 -2.14
N LYS A 78 1.19 14.89 -1.38
CA LYS A 78 2.05 15.98 -1.86
C LYS A 78 3.40 15.46 -2.36
N ILE A 79 4.04 14.57 -1.60
CA ILE A 79 5.32 13.95 -2.00
C ILE A 79 5.15 13.15 -3.31
N ALA A 80 4.06 12.39 -3.43
CA ALA A 80 3.79 11.62 -4.64
C ALA A 80 3.50 12.50 -5.86
N GLU A 81 2.79 13.62 -5.68
CA GLU A 81 2.52 14.59 -6.74
C GLU A 81 3.78 15.28 -7.24
N GLU A 82 4.69 15.68 -6.34
CA GLU A 82 5.98 16.26 -6.70
C GLU A 82 6.82 15.29 -7.54
N GLU A 83 6.91 14.02 -7.11
CA GLU A 83 7.59 12.96 -7.88
C GLU A 83 6.91 12.71 -9.24
N TYR A 84 5.58 12.61 -9.25
CA TYR A 84 4.82 12.34 -10.46
C TYR A 84 4.97 13.46 -11.49
N ILE A 85 4.97 14.74 -11.07
CA ILE A 85 5.22 15.88 -11.97
C ILE A 85 6.62 15.78 -12.60
N MET A 86 7.64 15.43 -11.81
CA MET A 86 9.00 15.26 -12.32
C MET A 86 9.11 14.16 -13.39
N VAL A 87 8.37 13.06 -13.22
CA VAL A 87 8.36 11.94 -14.18
C VAL A 87 7.49 12.27 -15.40
N LYS A 88 6.29 12.82 -15.21
CA LYS A 88 5.36 13.21 -16.28
C LYS A 88 5.96 14.26 -17.21
N ASN A 89 6.66 15.25 -16.68
CA ASN A 89 7.28 16.31 -17.49
C ASN A 89 8.39 15.80 -18.42
N LYS A 90 8.99 14.63 -18.13
CA LYS A 90 9.96 14.00 -19.03
C LYS A 90 9.29 13.36 -20.25
N GLU A 91 8.08 12.82 -20.08
CA GLU A 91 7.32 12.12 -21.12
C GLU A 91 5.81 12.40 -20.99
N ILE A 92 5.37 13.59 -21.40
CA ILE A 92 4.02 14.13 -21.13
C ILE A 92 2.87 13.20 -21.58
N LYS A 93 3.06 12.48 -22.69
CA LYS A 93 2.03 11.61 -23.28
C LYS A 93 2.02 10.19 -22.71
N ARG A 94 2.99 9.82 -21.87
CA ARG A 94 3.13 8.45 -21.38
C ARG A 94 2.19 8.11 -20.23
N TYR A 95 1.90 9.09 -19.38
CA TYR A 95 1.22 8.85 -18.11
C TYR A 95 -0.20 9.42 -18.08
N GLY A 96 -1.15 8.59 -17.63
CA GLY A 96 -2.49 9.04 -17.21
C GLY A 96 -2.45 9.75 -15.85
N ASP A 97 -3.59 10.18 -15.32
CA ASP A 97 -3.66 10.95 -14.07
C ASP A 97 -3.25 10.13 -12.84
N LEU A 98 -2.71 10.83 -11.83
CA LEU A 98 -2.30 10.25 -10.56
C LEU A 98 -3.51 9.88 -9.70
N LYS A 99 -3.67 8.60 -9.42
CA LYS A 99 -4.77 7.97 -8.69
C LYS A 99 -4.24 7.32 -7.41
N ASP A 100 -5.14 7.13 -6.46
CA ASP A 100 -4.82 6.39 -5.24
C ASP A 100 -4.88 4.88 -5.51
N ALA A 101 -3.93 4.15 -4.93
CA ALA A 101 -3.93 2.70 -4.96
C ALA A 101 -4.61 2.12 -3.71
N PRO A 102 -4.93 0.81 -3.68
CA PRO A 102 -5.47 0.16 -2.49
C PRO A 102 -4.62 0.41 -1.24
N ASN A 103 -5.30 0.61 -0.11
CA ASN A 103 -4.65 0.89 1.17
C ASN A 103 -3.67 -0.21 1.57
N ASN A 104 -2.54 0.19 2.13
CA ASN A 104 -1.51 -0.70 2.66
C ASN A 104 -1.20 -0.27 4.11
N PRO A 105 -0.98 -1.22 5.04
CA PRO A 105 -0.70 -0.86 6.43
C PRO A 105 0.60 -0.06 6.61
N MET A 106 1.57 -0.23 5.72
CA MET A 106 2.89 0.42 5.82
C MET A 106 3.04 1.65 4.94
N TRP A 107 2.32 1.71 3.81
CA TRP A 107 2.57 2.74 2.79
C TRP A 107 1.29 3.42 2.31
N TYR A 108 1.38 4.70 2.00
CA TYR A 108 0.42 5.34 1.10
C TYR A 108 0.89 5.12 -0.33
N THR A 109 0.08 4.50 -1.18
CA THR A 109 0.49 4.14 -2.54
C THR A 109 -0.36 4.86 -3.56
N PHE A 110 0.30 5.39 -4.59
CA PHE A 110 -0.29 6.15 -5.69
C PHE A 110 0.17 5.55 -7.01
N ILE A 111 -0.71 5.55 -8.00
CA ILE A 111 -0.46 4.96 -9.32
C ILE A 111 -0.94 5.89 -10.42
N ALA A 112 -0.30 5.78 -11.57
CA ALA A 112 -0.75 6.40 -12.82
C ALA A 112 -0.64 5.36 -13.94
N ASP A 113 -1.62 5.34 -14.85
CA ASP A 113 -1.52 4.51 -16.05
C ASP A 113 -0.22 4.86 -16.80
N ASP A 114 0.55 3.85 -17.20
CA ASP A 114 1.71 4.00 -18.06
C ASP A 114 1.34 3.41 -19.41
N TYR A 115 0.83 4.26 -20.31
CA TYR A 115 0.29 3.84 -21.60
C TYR A 115 1.33 3.12 -22.45
N LYS A 116 2.62 3.46 -22.30
CA LYS A 116 3.70 2.76 -22.99
C LYS A 116 3.85 1.34 -22.47
N LEU A 117 3.86 1.14 -21.15
CA LEU A 117 3.91 -0.21 -20.57
C LEU A 117 2.68 -1.03 -20.94
N GLN A 118 1.50 -0.40 -21.04
CA GLN A 118 0.27 -1.07 -21.48
C GLN A 118 0.35 -1.48 -22.96
N GLU A 119 0.85 -0.62 -23.84
CA GLU A 119 1.13 -0.93 -25.24
C GLU A 119 2.14 -2.08 -25.40
N GLU A 120 3.15 -2.13 -24.51
CA GLU A 120 4.14 -3.21 -24.44
C GLU A 120 3.58 -4.52 -23.81
N GLY A 121 2.33 -4.53 -23.34
CA GLY A 121 1.64 -5.72 -22.82
C GLY A 121 1.88 -6.01 -21.34
N TYR A 122 2.45 -5.08 -20.57
CA TYR A 122 2.58 -5.23 -19.12
C TYR A 122 1.21 -5.04 -18.44
N VAL A 123 0.83 -5.98 -17.57
CA VAL A 123 -0.42 -5.90 -16.79
C VAL A 123 -0.08 -5.71 -15.31
N PRO A 124 -0.56 -4.62 -14.65
CA PRO A 124 -1.51 -3.62 -15.16
C PRO A 124 -0.88 -2.43 -15.90
N GLY A 125 0.45 -2.41 -16.09
CA GLY A 125 1.13 -1.37 -16.89
C GLY A 125 0.98 0.02 -16.27
N TYR A 126 1.44 0.19 -15.03
CA TYR A 126 1.34 1.44 -14.30
C TYR A 126 2.71 1.93 -13.82
N TRP A 127 2.83 3.24 -13.69
CA TRP A 127 3.80 3.86 -12.79
C TRP A 127 3.23 3.89 -11.38
N GLY A 128 4.06 3.62 -10.37
CA GLY A 128 3.62 3.56 -8.99
C GLY A 128 4.64 4.16 -8.04
N CYS A 129 4.15 4.82 -7.00
CA CYS A 129 4.92 5.44 -5.94
C CYS A 129 4.33 5.07 -4.59
N SER A 130 5.15 4.50 -3.70
CA SER A 130 4.76 4.15 -2.33
C SER A 130 5.53 5.03 -1.35
N ILE A 131 4.80 5.73 -0.48
CA ILE A 131 5.35 6.61 0.54
C ILE A 131 5.27 5.92 1.89
N ASP A 132 6.40 5.83 2.57
CA ASP A 132 6.51 5.23 3.89
C ASP A 132 5.76 6.03 4.97
N LYS A 133 4.82 5.40 5.68
CA LYS A 133 3.99 6.08 6.69
C LYS A 133 4.75 6.56 7.94
N ILE A 134 5.98 6.12 8.13
CA ILE A 134 6.82 6.49 9.29
C ILE A 134 7.80 7.60 8.93
N THR A 135 8.37 7.57 7.74
CA THR A 135 9.49 8.44 7.34
C THR A 135 9.15 9.43 6.23
N GLY A 136 8.07 9.23 5.49
CA GLY A 136 7.72 10.09 4.33
C GLY A 136 8.62 9.92 3.12
N ARG A 137 9.53 8.94 3.11
CA ARG A 137 10.34 8.67 1.91
C ARG A 137 9.57 7.84 0.91
N ILE A 138 9.91 8.02 -0.37
CA ILE A 138 9.53 7.08 -1.43
C ILE A 138 10.28 5.77 -1.18
N VAL A 139 9.53 4.67 -1.12
CA VAL A 139 10.02 3.33 -0.88
C VAL A 139 10.36 2.67 -2.20
N ASP A 140 11.54 2.03 -2.28
CA ASP A 140 11.90 1.30 -3.48
C ASP A 140 11.19 -0.07 -3.58
N LYS A 141 11.19 -0.63 -4.78
CA LYS A 141 10.52 -1.92 -5.06
C LYS A 141 11.12 -3.08 -4.26
N LYS A 142 12.41 -3.08 -3.93
CA LYS A 142 13.06 -4.18 -3.21
C LYS A 142 12.58 -4.23 -1.77
N GLU A 143 12.42 -3.06 -1.15
CA GLU A 143 11.89 -2.94 0.19
C GLU A 143 10.42 -3.35 0.26
N ILE A 144 9.61 -2.95 -0.73
CA ILE A 144 8.22 -3.41 -0.85
C ILE A 144 8.15 -4.94 -0.88
N ILE A 145 8.97 -5.57 -1.74
CA ILE A 145 9.03 -7.03 -1.87
C ILE A 145 9.48 -7.68 -0.55
N TYR A 146 10.50 -7.14 0.10
CA TYR A 146 10.97 -7.66 1.38
C TYR A 146 9.83 -7.77 2.41
N TYR A 147 9.07 -6.70 2.62
CA TYR A 147 7.98 -6.71 3.60
C TYR A 147 6.76 -7.55 3.18
N GLN A 148 6.46 -7.64 1.88
CA GLN A 148 5.38 -8.51 1.40
C GLN A 148 5.65 -10.00 1.68
N PHE A 149 6.92 -10.42 1.61
CA PHE A 149 7.34 -11.81 1.76
C PHE A 149 8.03 -12.14 3.09
N LEU A 150 8.03 -11.22 4.06
CA LEU A 150 8.37 -11.51 5.46
C LEU A 150 7.54 -12.68 6.01
#